data_AF-A0A843SSA2-F1
#
_entry.id   AF-A0A843SSA2-F1
#
_cell.length_a   1.000
_cell.length_b   1.000
_cell.length_c   1.000
_cell.angle_alpha   90.00
_cell.angle_beta   90.00
_cell.angle_gamma   90.00
#
_symmetry.space_group_name_H-M   'P 1'
#
loop_
_entity.id
_entity.type
_entity.pdbx_description
1 polymer ?
#
loop_
_entity_poly.entity_id
_entity_poly.type
_entity_poly.pdbx_seq_one_letter_code
_entity_poly.pdbx_strand_id
1 'polypeptide(L)'
;MFNWIRRRRLSPLARKRLLLVAARAEEALIETHVANVLDLLKTLGDEVSFDRGLEIYSEMMGLEEARATSVANRVLAGLEQPAEAPTPPRAAGERRQRFRHVFRENSRR
;
A
#
# COMPACT_ATOMS: atom_id res chain seq x y z
N MET A 1 -2.11 -0.92 -18.41
CA MET A 1 -3.01 -2.09 -18.41
C MET A 1 -4.53 -1.78 -18.41
N PHE A 2 -5.02 -0.53 -18.43
CA PHE A 2 -6.47 -0.23 -18.53
C PHE A 2 -6.83 0.86 -19.56
N ASN A 3 -6.34 0.76 -20.80
CA ASN A 3 -6.59 1.78 -21.84
C ASN A 3 -8.03 1.75 -22.40
N TRP A 4 -8.83 0.71 -22.14
CA TRP A 4 -10.22 0.63 -22.59
C TRP A 4 -11.18 1.48 -21.74
N ILE A 5 -10.88 1.67 -20.44
CA ILE A 5 -11.67 2.55 -19.55
C ILE A 5 -11.56 4.01 -20.00
N ARG A 6 -10.45 4.43 -20.61
CA ARG A 6 -10.31 5.78 -21.17
C ARG A 6 -11.28 6.07 -22.32
N ARG A 7 -11.82 5.05 -22.99
CA ARG A 7 -12.77 5.23 -24.11
C ARG A 7 -14.21 5.48 -23.66
N ARG A 8 -14.53 5.25 -22.38
CA ARG A 8 -15.85 5.51 -21.81
C ARG A 8 -15.75 6.67 -20.83
N ARG A 9 -16.40 7.79 -21.11
CA ARG A 9 -16.50 8.91 -20.18
C ARG A 9 -17.27 8.44 -18.93
N LEU A 10 -16.55 8.10 -17.87
CA LEU A 10 -17.13 7.80 -16.56
C LEU A 10 -17.74 9.09 -15.98
N SER A 11 -18.88 8.97 -15.31
CA SER A 11 -19.38 10.08 -14.49
C SER A 11 -18.39 10.41 -13.36
N PRO A 12 -18.38 11.63 -12.82
CA PRO A 12 -17.49 12.00 -11.72
C PRO A 12 -17.58 11.06 -10.51
N LEU A 13 -18.79 10.60 -10.18
CA LEU A 13 -19.04 9.63 -9.10
C LEU A 13 -18.43 8.25 -9.42
N ALA A 14 -18.61 7.75 -10.65
CA ALA A 14 -18.04 6.47 -11.06
C ALA A 14 -16.51 6.50 -11.06
N ARG A 15 -15.92 7.60 -11.56
CA ARG A 15 -14.46 7.81 -11.51
C ARG A 15 -13.94 7.81 -10.08
N LYS A 16 -14.61 8.51 -9.16
CA LYS A 16 -14.24 8.54 -7.73
C LYS A 16 -14.29 7.15 -7.10
N ARG A 17 -15.35 6.38 -7.37
CA ARG A 17 -15.48 5.00 -6.86
C ARG A 17 -14.38 4.08 -7.40
N LEU A 18 -14.09 4.17 -8.69
CA LEU A 18 -13.02 3.38 -9.31
C LEU A 18 -11.66 3.69 -8.68
N LEU A 19 -11.33 4.98 -8.50
CA LEU A 19 -10.07 5.38 -7.85
C LEU A 19 -9.97 4.86 -6.42
N LEU A 20 -11.08 4.87 -5.67
CA LEU A 20 -11.10 4.37 -4.30
C LEU A 20 -10.93 2.85 -4.23
N VAL A 21 -11.56 2.10 -5.15
CA VAL A 21 -11.37 0.65 -5.23
C VAL A 21 -9.95 0.31 -5.68
N ALA A 22 -9.40 1.04 -6.66
CA ALA A 22 -8.02 0.87 -7.10
C ALA A 22 -7.01 1.13 -5.97
N ALA A 23 -7.20 2.20 -5.20
CA ALA A 23 -6.35 2.51 -4.05
C ALA A 23 -6.40 1.41 -2.97
N ARG A 24 -7.59 0.84 -2.71
CA ARG A 24 -7.73 -0.29 -1.77
C ARG A 24 -7.04 -1.55 -2.27
N ALA A 25 -7.17 -1.84 -3.56
CA ALA A 25 -6.49 -2.98 -4.17
C ALA A 25 -4.97 -2.82 -4.10
N GLU A 26 -4.47 -1.62 -4.39
CA GLU A 26 -3.05 -1.29 -4.29
C GLU A 26 -2.52 -1.48 -2.86
N GLU A 27 -3.27 -1.01 -1.87
CA GLU A 27 -2.94 -1.19 -0.46
C GLU A 27 -2.84 -2.68 -0.08
N ALA A 28 -3.84 -3.48 -0.45
CA ALA A 28 -3.87 -4.92 -0.17
C ALA A 28 -2.72 -5.67 -0.84
N LEU A 29 -2.31 -5.26 -2.05
CA LEU A 29 -1.14 -5.83 -2.72
C LEU A 29 0.15 -5.51 -1.95
N ILE A 30 0.32 -4.26 -1.51
CA ILE A 30 1.48 -3.87 -0.71
C ILE A 30 1.51 -4.65 0.61
N GLU A 31 0.39 -4.75 1.33
CA GLU A 31 0.28 -5.53 2.57
C GLU A 31 0.69 -7.00 2.36
N THR A 32 0.26 -7.60 1.24
CA THR A 32 0.62 -8.98 0.90
C THR A 32 2.14 -9.12 0.68
N HIS A 33 2.77 -8.20 -0.05
CA HIS A 33 4.21 -8.23 -0.25
C HIS A 33 4.98 -8.04 1.05
N VAL A 34 4.54 -7.13 1.92
CA VAL A 34 5.17 -6.91 3.24
C VAL A 34 5.13 -8.18 4.09
N ALA A 35 3.97 -8.85 4.17
CA ALA A 35 3.84 -10.11 4.90
C ALA A 35 4.78 -11.19 4.35
N ASN A 36 4.79 -11.38 3.02
CA ASN A 36 5.66 -12.36 2.37
C ASN A 36 7.15 -12.08 2.60
N VAL A 37 7.57 -10.81 2.57
CA VAL A 37 8.97 -10.43 2.83
C VAL A 37 9.36 -10.71 4.28
N LEU A 38 8.50 -10.36 5.25
CA LEU A 38 8.77 -10.65 6.66
C LEU A 38 8.92 -12.17 6.90
N ASP A 39 8.05 -12.98 6.30
CA ASP A 39 8.12 -14.44 6.39
C ASP A 39 9.37 -15.00 5.70
N LEU A 40 9.75 -14.44 4.55
CA LEU A 40 10.98 -14.78 3.85
C LEU A 40 12.21 -14.47 4.71
N LEU A 41 12.33 -13.24 5.22
CA LEU A 41 13.46 -12.82 6.05
C LEU A 41 13.57 -13.66 7.32
N LYS A 42 12.43 -14.00 7.94
CA LYS A 42 12.40 -14.92 9.09
C LYS A 42 12.90 -16.32 8.73
N THR A 43 12.61 -16.80 7.53
CA THR A 43 13.02 -18.12 7.05
C THR A 43 14.51 -18.15 6.68
N LEU A 44 15.03 -17.08 6.06
CA LEU A 44 16.44 -16.95 5.70
C LEU A 44 17.34 -16.76 6.93
N GLY A 45 16.83 -16.16 8.01
CA GLY A 45 17.61 -15.90 9.21
C GLY A 45 18.87 -15.10 8.89
N ASP A 46 20.03 -15.61 9.31
CA ASP A 46 21.33 -14.94 9.13
C ASP A 46 22.02 -15.28 7.79
N GLU A 47 21.40 -16.09 6.92
CA GLU A 47 22.01 -16.50 5.64
C GLU A 47 22.14 -15.33 4.65
N VAL A 48 21.26 -14.32 4.76
CA VAL A 48 21.18 -13.19 3.84
C VAL A 48 20.91 -11.91 4.63
N SER A 49 21.58 -10.81 4.28
CA SER A 49 21.28 -9.51 4.88
C SER A 49 19.87 -9.04 4.53
N PHE A 50 19.28 -8.21 5.38
CA PHE A 50 17.96 -7.61 5.16
C PHE A 50 17.82 -6.98 3.76
N ASP A 51 18.75 -6.11 3.39
CA ASP A 51 18.74 -5.40 2.10
C ASP A 51 18.81 -6.38 0.93
N ARG A 52 19.64 -7.42 1.05
CA ARG A 52 19.79 -8.42 0.00
C ARG A 52 18.55 -9.31 -0.12
N GLY A 53 17.89 -9.64 0.98
CA GLY A 53 16.61 -10.38 0.97
C GLY A 53 15.50 -9.59 0.27
N LEU A 54 15.41 -8.28 0.54
CA LEU A 54 14.47 -7.38 -0.14
C LEU A 54 14.74 -7.25 -1.64
N GLU A 55 16.02 -7.14 -2.02
CA GLU A 55 16.44 -7.06 -3.42
C GLU A 55 16.05 -8.34 -4.17
N ILE A 56 16.44 -9.52 -3.64
CA ILE A 56 16.09 -10.82 -4.23
C ILE A 56 14.58 -10.97 -4.39
N TYR A 57 13.80 -10.62 -3.36
CA TYR A 57 12.35 -10.69 -3.43
C TYR A 57 11.77 -9.77 -4.50
N SER A 58 12.23 -8.52 -4.55
CA SER A 58 11.73 -7.50 -5.48
C SER A 58 12.03 -7.86 -6.93
N GLU A 59 13.24 -8.37 -7.20
CA GLU A 59 13.64 -8.87 -8.52
C GLU A 59 12.80 -10.08 -8.95
N MET A 60 12.68 -11.08 -8.08
CA MET A 60 11.94 -12.30 -8.36
C MET A 60 10.44 -12.03 -8.63
N MET A 61 9.85 -11.10 -7.88
CA MET A 61 8.44 -10.72 -8.05
C MET A 61 8.21 -9.67 -9.14
N GLY A 62 9.28 -9.14 -9.74
CA GLY A 62 9.21 -8.09 -10.76
C GLY A 62 8.49 -6.82 -10.26
N LEU A 63 8.77 -6.41 -9.01
CA LEU A 63 8.13 -5.23 -8.45
C LEU A 63 8.60 -3.97 -9.15
N GLU A 64 7.66 -3.11 -9.54
CA GLU A 64 7.98 -1.75 -9.97
C GLU A 64 8.67 -0.99 -8.82
N GLU A 65 9.66 -0.14 -9.16
CA GLU A 65 10.48 0.62 -8.21
C GLU A 65 9.65 1.28 -7.10
N ALA A 66 8.58 2.01 -7.46
CA ALA A 66 7.71 2.68 -6.48
C ALA A 66 7.05 1.72 -5.48
N ARG A 67 6.68 0.51 -5.95
CA ARG A 67 6.09 -0.54 -5.10
C ARG A 67 7.17 -1.17 -4.22
N ALA A 68 8.34 -1.47 -4.77
CA ALA A 68 9.48 -2.02 -4.02
C ALA A 68 9.89 -1.09 -2.86
N THR A 69 10.02 0.22 -3.12
CA THR A 69 10.29 1.23 -2.09
C THR A 69 9.20 1.26 -1.02
N SER A 70 7.93 1.19 -1.43
CA SER A 70 6.80 1.18 -0.48
C SER A 70 6.80 -0.05 0.42
N VAL A 71 7.12 -1.23 -0.13
CA VAL A 71 7.24 -2.48 0.61
C VAL A 71 8.42 -2.40 1.59
N ALA A 72 9.62 -2.02 1.13
CA ALA A 72 10.81 -1.91 1.96
C ALA A 72 10.59 -0.99 3.18
N ASN A 73 10.03 0.20 2.96
CA ASN A 73 9.73 1.15 4.04
C ASN A 73 8.76 0.58 5.07
N ARG A 74 7.75 -0.19 4.65
CA ARG A 74 6.76 -0.78 5.56
C ARG A 74 7.32 -1.99 6.30
N VAL A 75 8.18 -2.78 5.68
CA VAL A 75 8.89 -3.87 6.34
C VAL A 75 9.77 -3.29 7.45
N LEU A 76 10.57 -2.26 7.14
CA LEU A 76 11.38 -1.55 8.15
C LEU A 76 10.51 -1.00 9.29
N ALA A 77 9.41 -0.31 8.96
CA ALA A 77 8.50 0.21 9.97
C ALA A 77 7.81 -0.87 10.82
N GLY A 78 7.63 -2.08 10.28
CA GLY A 78 7.06 -3.22 10.99
C GLY A 78 8.06 -3.90 11.93
N LEU A 79 9.36 -3.88 11.60
CA LEU A 79 10.42 -4.43 12.46
C LEU A 79 10.70 -3.54 13.69
N GLU A 80 10.54 -2.23 13.54
CA GLU A 80 10.68 -1.25 14.64
C GLU A 80 9.52 -1.29 15.64
N GLN A 81 8.40 -1.91 15.28
CA GLN A 81 7.28 -2.06 16.22
C GLN A 81 7.58 -3.25 17.14
N PRO A 82 7.75 -3.03 18.47
CA PRO A 82 7.70 -4.14 19.40
C PRO A 82 6.37 -4.87 19.23
N ALA A 83 6.32 -6.17 19.48
CA ALA A 83 5.10 -6.97 19.42
C ALA A 83 4.04 -6.41 20.38
N GLU A 84 3.32 -5.37 19.96
CA GLU A 84 2.43 -4.62 20.83
C GLU A 84 1.07 -5.33 20.87
N ALA A 85 0.70 -5.71 22.09
CA ALA A 85 -0.59 -6.30 22.45
C ALA A 85 -1.77 -5.49 21.86
N PRO A 86 -2.90 -6.15 21.58
CA PRO A 86 -4.03 -5.50 20.91
C PRO A 86 -4.57 -4.34 21.75
N THR A 87 -4.34 -3.11 21.29
CA THR A 87 -4.97 -1.92 21.86
C THR A 87 -6.36 -1.75 21.24
N PRO A 88 -7.45 -1.71 22.02
CA PRO A 88 -8.79 -1.57 21.48
C PRO A 88 -8.98 -0.22 20.77
N PRO A 89 -9.89 -0.14 19.78
CA PRO A 89 -10.02 1.04 18.93
C PRO A 89 -10.55 2.24 19.70
N ARG A 90 -9.72 3.29 19.82
CA ARG A 90 -10.18 4.62 20.27
C ARG A 90 -10.98 5.32 19.16
N ALA A 91 -12.28 5.39 19.39
CA ALA A 91 -13.27 6.37 18.91
C ALA A 91 -13.14 6.87 17.46
N ALA A 92 -13.97 6.28 16.59
CA ALA A 92 -14.31 6.79 15.26
C ALA A 92 -15.17 8.07 15.35
N GLY A 93 -14.54 9.23 15.62
CA GLY A 93 -15.27 10.51 15.72
C GLY A 93 -14.73 11.63 14.83
N GLU A 94 -13.42 11.87 14.84
CA GLU A 94 -12.89 13.18 14.41
C GLU A 94 -12.15 13.18 13.07
N ARG A 95 -11.66 12.03 12.60
CA ARG A 95 -10.82 11.94 11.39
C ARG A 95 -11.56 12.17 10.07
N ARG A 96 -12.91 12.16 10.09
CA ARG A 96 -13.74 12.24 8.88
C ARG A 96 -13.79 13.65 8.26
N GLN A 97 -13.41 14.69 9.02
CA GLN A 97 -13.51 16.08 8.57
C GLN A 97 -12.22 16.59 7.89
N ARG A 98 -11.05 16.09 8.29
CA ARG A 98 -9.74 16.65 7.91
C ARG A 98 -9.35 16.49 6.44
N PHE A 99 -9.93 15.53 5.72
CA PHE A 99 -9.56 15.22 4.33
C PHE A 99 -10.57 15.72 3.28
N ARG A 100 -11.60 16.47 3.69
CA ARG A 100 -12.61 16.99 2.75
C ARG A 100 -12.03 17.97 1.71
N HIS A 101 -10.91 18.61 2.03
CA HIS A 101 -10.27 19.60 1.15
C HIS A 101 -9.44 18.97 0.02
N VAL A 102 -8.89 17.77 0.23
CA VAL A 102 -8.03 17.07 -0.76
C VAL A 102 -8.80 16.72 -2.04
N PHE A 103 -10.12 16.55 -1.96
CA PHE A 103 -10.97 16.15 -3.08
C PHE A 103 -11.81 17.29 -3.69
N ARG A 104 -11.64 18.54 -3.24
CA ARG A 104 -12.54 19.65 -3.62
C ARG A 104 -12.12 20.40 -4.90
N GLU A 105 -10.87 20.28 -5.35
CA GLU A 105 -10.31 21.23 -6.32
C GLU A 105 -10.59 20.98 -7.81
N ASN A 106 -11.22 19.88 -8.22
CA ASN A 106 -11.30 19.56 -9.66
C ASN A 106 -12.70 19.63 -10.29
N SER A 107 -13.60 20.48 -9.76
CA SER A 107 -15.00 20.59 -10.24
C SER A 107 -15.35 21.94 -10.90
N ARG A 108 -14.38 22.73 -11.35
CA ARG A 108 -14.63 23.99 -12.07
C ARG A 108 -13.79 24.10 -13.32
N ARG A 109 -14.26 23.48 -14.41
CA ARG A 109 -14.08 23.94 -15.79
C ARG A 109 -15.32 23.55 -16.58
#